data_AF-A0A8J2VSK0-F1
#
_entry.id   AF-A0A8J2VSK0-F1
#
_cell.length_a   1.000
_cell.length_b   1.000
_cell.length_c   1.000
_cell.angle_alpha   90.00
_cell.angle_beta   90.00
_cell.angle_gamma   90.00
#
_symmetry.space_group_name_H-M   'P 1'
#
loop_
_entity.id
_entity.type
_entity.pdbx_description
1 polymer ?
#
loop_
_entity_poly.entity_id
_entity_poly.type
_entity_poly.pdbx_seq_one_letter_code
_entity_poly.pdbx_strand_id
1 'polypeptide(L)'
;MDEDNFALVEKIIKDLHNVLAKIPDLYAFDVVPVEVNYQNKSPVLHLENCLGLESWCVKHVYMYCYSELMNKFCVKPKKINNRISTVDFDRVIRLLNVTLLLNPEISTLWNKRRDLVLQSSLNKNNELHFTRLILSRKPKSNEAFGYRRWLLKSILQDDHQNNSIETLINDELIICNLASDKSPNNYHSWNHRIKMDCQTCFGL
;
A
#
# COMPACT_ATOMS: atom_id res chain seq x y z
N MET A 1 23.55 20.94 -2.47
CA MET A 1 22.43 21.19 -1.54
C MET A 1 21.25 20.25 -1.82
N ASP A 2 20.94 19.94 -3.09
CA ASP A 2 19.89 18.97 -3.43
C ASP A 2 20.34 17.49 -3.28
N GLU A 3 21.61 17.16 -3.54
CA GLU A 3 22.13 15.79 -3.45
C GLU A 3 22.05 15.19 -2.04
N ASP A 4 22.39 15.95 -1.01
CA ASP A 4 22.29 15.51 0.39
C ASP A 4 20.84 15.23 0.80
N ASN A 5 19.89 16.04 0.28
CA ASN A 5 18.46 15.85 0.50
C ASN A 5 17.96 14.58 -0.21
N PHE A 6 18.46 14.28 -1.41
CA PHE A 6 18.12 13.04 -2.12
C PHE A 6 18.67 11.81 -1.40
N ALA A 7 19.91 11.86 -0.92
CA ALA A 7 20.52 10.77 -0.16
C ALA A 7 19.74 10.47 1.14
N LEU A 8 19.27 11.53 1.83
CA LEU A 8 18.42 11.41 3.00
C LEU A 8 17.07 10.75 2.66
N VAL A 9 16.39 11.20 1.61
CA VAL A 9 15.10 10.63 1.18
C VAL A 9 15.23 9.16 0.79
N GLU A 10 16.28 8.81 0.04
CA GLU A 10 16.57 7.42 -0.33
C GLU A 10 16.83 6.54 0.90
N LYS A 11 17.52 7.07 1.92
CA LYS A 11 17.69 6.37 3.20
C LYS A 11 16.35 6.15 3.89
N ILE A 12 15.48 7.16 3.96
CA ILE A 12 14.14 7.04 4.57
C ILE A 12 13.29 5.99 3.84
N ILE A 13 13.32 5.97 2.50
CA ILE A 13 12.59 4.98 1.69
C ILE A 13 13.09 3.56 1.99
N LYS A 14 14.41 3.37 2.12
CA LYS A 14 15.00 2.08 2.50
C LYS A 14 14.59 1.65 3.90
N ASP A 15 14.64 2.57 4.88
CA ASP A 15 14.22 2.30 6.25
C ASP A 15 12.74 1.90 6.31
N LEU A 16 11.85 2.63 5.63
CA LEU A 16 10.44 2.29 5.50
C LEU A 16 10.24 0.91 4.87
N HIS A 17 10.96 0.63 3.79
CA HIS A 17 10.87 -0.65 3.10
C HIS A 17 11.33 -1.81 3.98
N ASN A 18 12.40 -1.64 4.75
CA ASN A 18 12.92 -2.66 5.65
C ASN A 18 11.92 -3.01 6.76
N VAL A 19 11.18 -2.02 7.26
CA VAL A 19 10.11 -2.26 8.22
C VAL A 19 8.91 -2.92 7.52
N LEU A 20 8.51 -2.43 6.36
CA LEU A 20 7.45 -3.07 5.55
C LEU A 20 7.81 -4.49 5.12
N ALA A 21 9.07 -4.86 4.93
CA ALA A 21 9.44 -6.24 4.60
C ALA A 21 9.07 -7.22 5.73
N LYS A 22 8.89 -6.71 6.96
CA LYS A 22 8.35 -7.45 8.12
C LYS A 22 6.81 -7.40 8.19
N ILE A 23 6.16 -7.25 7.02
CA ILE A 23 4.71 -7.15 6.82
C ILE A 23 3.86 -8.06 7.73
N PRO A 24 4.19 -9.34 8.03
CA PRO A 24 3.28 -10.19 8.79
C PRO A 24 2.83 -9.60 10.13
N ASP A 25 3.69 -8.81 10.77
CA ASP A 25 3.45 -8.30 12.13
C ASP A 25 2.83 -6.90 12.14
N LEU A 26 2.82 -6.16 11.03
CA LEU A 26 2.38 -4.76 11.05
C LEU A 26 0.85 -4.63 11.14
N TYR A 27 0.35 -3.70 11.94
CA TYR A 27 -1.09 -3.51 12.15
C TYR A 27 -1.58 -2.16 11.60
N ALA A 28 -0.81 -1.10 11.82
CA ALA A 28 -1.19 0.25 11.43
C ALA A 28 0.00 1.08 10.96
N PHE A 29 -0.32 2.07 10.14
CA PHE A 29 0.62 3.12 9.74
C PHE A 29 0.05 4.50 10.09
N ASP A 30 0.89 5.40 10.61
CA ASP A 30 0.50 6.79 10.76
C ASP A 30 1.64 7.79 10.60
N VAL A 31 1.29 9.07 10.40
CA VAL A 31 2.24 10.18 10.35
C VAL A 31 2.23 10.90 11.68
N VAL A 32 3.39 10.95 12.34
CA VAL A 32 3.56 11.56 13.65
C VAL A 32 3.87 13.05 13.48
N PRO A 33 3.11 13.96 14.12
CA PRO A 33 3.34 15.39 13.99
C PRO A 33 4.65 15.79 14.69
N VAL A 34 5.64 16.14 13.89
CA VAL A 34 6.95 16.66 14.30
C VAL A 34 7.36 17.75 13.31
N GLU A 35 7.56 18.97 13.79
CA GLU A 35 7.84 20.14 12.95
C GLU A 35 9.29 20.16 12.45
N VAL A 36 10.25 19.76 13.30
CA VAL A 36 11.68 19.79 12.99
C VAL A 36 12.38 18.60 13.64
N ASN A 37 13.33 18.00 12.93
CA ASN A 37 14.19 16.97 13.50
C ASN A 37 15.36 17.61 14.26
N TYR A 38 15.29 17.59 15.60
CA TYR A 38 16.38 18.06 16.46
C TYR A 38 17.39 16.97 16.83
N GLN A 39 17.20 15.73 16.36
CA GLN A 39 18.03 14.58 16.71
C GLN A 39 18.57 13.91 15.44
N ASN A 40 19.79 13.38 15.45
CA ASN A 40 20.31 12.60 14.32
C ASN A 40 19.72 11.17 14.29
N LYS A 41 18.38 11.08 14.36
CA LYS A 41 17.60 9.84 14.36
C LYS A 41 16.83 9.71 13.04
N SER A 42 16.58 8.47 12.63
CA SER A 42 15.73 8.20 11.47
C SER A 42 14.29 8.63 11.77
N PRO A 43 13.59 9.29 10.83
CA PRO A 43 12.19 9.69 11.02
C PRO A 43 11.21 8.51 10.92
N VAL A 44 11.72 7.30 10.63
CA VAL A 44 10.95 6.06 10.61
C VAL A 44 10.89 5.50 12.00
N LEU A 45 9.68 5.48 12.56
CA LEU A 45 9.40 4.97 13.90
C LEU A 45 8.76 3.58 13.79
N HIS A 46 9.20 2.65 14.62
CA HIS A 46 8.60 1.32 14.70
C HIS A 46 8.35 1.00 16.18
N LEU A 47 7.08 0.92 16.55
CA LEU A 47 6.67 0.61 17.91
C LEU A 47 5.71 -0.57 17.86
N GLU A 48 6.12 -1.68 18.48
CA GLU A 48 5.40 -2.95 18.46
C GLU A 48 5.09 -3.36 17.00
N ASN A 49 3.85 -3.15 16.57
CA ASN A 49 3.31 -3.52 15.27
C ASN A 49 2.87 -2.28 14.47
N CYS A 50 3.22 -1.08 14.90
CA CYS A 50 2.83 0.18 14.29
C CYS A 50 4.03 0.85 13.61
N LEU A 51 3.85 1.25 12.36
CA LEU A 51 4.82 2.02 11.59
C LEU A 51 4.46 3.51 11.66
N GLY A 52 5.37 4.33 12.15
CA GLY A 52 5.25 5.78 12.18
C GLY A 52 6.22 6.44 11.21
N LEU A 53 5.81 7.57 10.62
CA LEU A 53 6.70 8.46 9.88
C LEU A 53 6.54 9.88 10.39
N GLU A 54 7.63 10.55 10.74
CA GLU A 54 7.59 11.94 11.19
C GLU A 54 7.15 12.90 10.05
N SER A 55 6.31 13.88 10.37
CA SER A 55 5.66 14.74 9.37
C SER A 55 6.62 15.63 8.58
N TRP A 56 7.75 16.05 9.15
CA TRP A 56 8.69 16.96 8.49
C TRP A 56 9.26 16.39 7.18
N CYS A 57 9.47 15.08 7.10
CA CYS A 57 10.04 14.45 5.89
C CYS A 57 8.99 14.04 4.85
N VAL A 58 7.70 13.97 5.23
CA VAL A 58 6.62 13.44 4.38
C VAL A 58 6.54 14.14 3.03
N LYS A 59 6.59 15.48 3.01
CA LYS A 59 6.51 16.25 1.76
C LYS A 59 7.66 15.90 0.82
N HIS A 60 8.88 15.85 1.35
CA HIS A 60 10.09 15.58 0.56
C HIS A 60 10.09 14.15 0.01
N VAL A 61 9.78 13.17 0.87
CA VAL A 61 9.69 11.76 0.50
C VAL A 61 8.59 11.54 -0.54
N TYR A 62 7.39 12.09 -0.32
CA TYR A 62 6.28 11.94 -1.25
C TYR A 62 6.59 12.56 -2.63
N MET A 63 7.09 13.80 -2.66
CA MET A 63 7.40 14.49 -3.92
C MET A 63 8.48 13.75 -4.71
N TYR A 64 9.51 13.24 -4.03
CA TYR A 64 10.54 12.42 -4.65
C TYR A 64 9.95 11.14 -5.27
N CYS A 65 9.24 10.34 -4.48
CA CYS A 65 8.69 9.07 -4.94
C CYS A 65 7.68 9.26 -6.08
N TYR A 66 6.80 10.26 -5.96
CA TYR A 66 5.81 10.58 -6.98
C TYR A 66 6.48 11.02 -8.28
N SER A 67 7.48 11.90 -8.21
CA SER A 67 8.18 12.38 -9.41
C SER A 67 8.95 11.26 -10.09
N GLU A 68 9.63 10.42 -9.33
CA GLU A 68 10.32 9.23 -9.86
C GLU A 68 9.35 8.25 -10.52
N LEU A 69 8.23 7.93 -9.86
CA LEU A 69 7.19 7.03 -10.39
C LEU A 69 6.58 7.57 -11.68
N MET A 70 6.13 8.83 -11.67
CA MET A 70 5.44 9.40 -12.83
C MET A 70 6.39 9.59 -14.01
N ASN A 71 7.57 10.17 -13.79
CA ASN A 71 8.50 10.49 -14.88
C ASN A 71 9.14 9.25 -15.50
N LYS A 72 9.47 8.23 -14.70
CA LYS A 72 10.19 7.04 -15.19
C LYS A 72 9.28 5.87 -15.51
N PHE A 73 8.12 5.75 -14.85
CA PHE A 73 7.33 4.51 -14.89
C PHE A 73 5.88 4.69 -15.36
N CYS A 74 5.31 5.92 -15.38
CA CYS A 74 3.93 6.16 -15.83
C CYS A 74 3.80 7.01 -17.10
N VAL A 75 4.74 7.92 -17.39
CA VAL A 75 4.75 8.67 -18.66
C VAL A 75 5.22 7.73 -19.77
N LYS A 76 4.24 7.28 -20.56
CA LYS A 76 4.27 6.42 -21.76
C LYS A 76 5.65 5.95 -22.27
N PRO A 77 5.79 4.66 -22.62
CA PRO A 77 7.01 4.14 -23.21
C PRO A 77 7.25 4.81 -24.56
N LYS A 78 8.17 5.78 -24.62
CA LYS A 78 8.84 6.04 -25.88
C LYS A 78 9.56 4.74 -26.22
N LYS A 79 9.07 4.03 -27.22
CA LYS A 79 9.64 2.82 -27.87
C LYS A 79 11.10 2.56 -27.45
N ILE A 80 11.30 1.90 -26.32
CA ILE A 80 12.61 1.39 -25.93
C ILE A 80 12.37 -0.01 -25.41
N ASN A 81 12.92 -0.95 -26.16
CA ASN A 81 12.99 -2.38 -25.94
C ASN A 81 13.83 -2.73 -24.69
N ASN A 82 13.77 -1.94 -23.61
CA ASN A 82 14.48 -2.23 -22.38
C ASN A 82 13.61 -3.13 -21.54
N ARG A 83 14.00 -4.42 -21.52
CA ARG A 83 13.65 -5.34 -20.45
C ARG A 83 13.99 -4.63 -19.14
N ILE A 84 12.98 -4.16 -18.41
CA ILE A 84 13.13 -3.63 -17.06
C ILE A 84 13.88 -4.69 -16.27
N SER A 85 15.02 -4.33 -15.67
CA SER A 85 15.83 -5.29 -14.93
C SER A 85 15.12 -5.68 -13.62
N THR A 86 15.46 -6.83 -13.05
CA THR A 86 14.93 -7.27 -11.73
C THR A 86 15.21 -6.24 -10.63
N VAL A 87 16.34 -5.53 -10.73
CA VAL A 87 16.75 -4.44 -9.82
C VAL A 87 15.81 -3.22 -9.95
N ASP A 88 15.33 -2.94 -11.15
CA ASP A 88 14.38 -1.85 -11.38
C ASP A 88 13.00 -2.17 -10.81
N PHE A 89 12.56 -3.42 -10.86
CA PHE A 89 11.27 -3.85 -10.28
C PHE A 89 11.22 -3.67 -8.77
N ASP A 90 12.26 -4.09 -8.07
CA ASP A 90 12.40 -3.95 -6.63
C ASP A 90 12.40 -2.46 -6.19
N ARG A 91 13.11 -1.59 -6.95
CA ARG A 91 13.03 -0.14 -6.76
C ARG A 91 11.61 0.40 -6.98
N VAL A 92 10.93 -0.03 -8.03
CA VAL A 92 9.55 0.39 -8.30
C VAL A 92 8.62 -0.02 -7.17
N ILE A 93 8.74 -1.24 -6.66
CA ILE A 93 7.93 -1.73 -5.54
C ILE A 93 8.15 -0.87 -4.29
N ARG A 94 9.39 -0.53 -3.95
CA ARG A 94 9.70 0.39 -2.83
C ARG A 94 9.02 1.74 -2.98
N LEU A 95 9.16 2.35 -4.15
CA LEU A 95 8.56 3.66 -4.42
C LEU A 95 7.03 3.59 -4.38
N LEU A 96 6.42 2.55 -4.95
CA LEU A 96 4.97 2.32 -4.90
C LEU A 96 4.48 2.13 -3.46
N ASN A 97 5.18 1.33 -2.66
CA ASN A 97 4.83 1.10 -1.26
C ASN A 97 4.76 2.41 -0.48
N VAL A 98 5.84 3.22 -0.53
CA VAL A 98 5.90 4.48 0.21
C VAL A 98 4.88 5.49 -0.33
N THR A 99 4.73 5.61 -1.65
CA THR A 99 3.82 6.60 -2.24
C THR A 99 2.37 6.32 -1.90
N LEU A 100 1.92 5.06 -2.01
CA LEU A 100 0.54 4.68 -1.72
C LEU A 100 0.23 4.68 -0.23
N LEU A 101 1.23 4.41 0.63
CA LEU A 101 1.10 4.54 2.08
C LEU A 101 0.85 5.99 2.51
N LEU A 102 1.46 6.94 1.80
CA LEU A 102 1.27 8.38 2.03
C LEU A 102 0.00 8.93 1.37
N ASN A 103 -0.27 8.55 0.12
CA ASN A 103 -1.42 9.00 -0.67
C ASN A 103 -2.00 7.85 -1.53
N PRO A 104 -3.09 7.20 -1.07
CA PRO A 104 -3.70 6.08 -1.78
C PRO A 104 -4.66 6.49 -2.90
N GLU A 105 -4.94 7.77 -3.14
CA GLU A 105 -5.98 8.18 -4.11
C GLU A 105 -5.50 8.22 -5.57
N ILE A 106 -4.31 7.69 -5.87
CA ILE A 106 -3.71 7.72 -7.21
C ILE A 106 -3.95 6.38 -7.92
N SER A 107 -5.03 6.32 -8.71
CA SER A 107 -5.45 5.11 -9.44
C SER A 107 -4.36 4.51 -10.34
N THR A 108 -3.56 5.35 -11.02
CA THR A 108 -2.44 4.90 -11.87
C THR A 108 -1.44 4.02 -11.12
N LEU A 109 -1.17 4.30 -9.84
CA LEU A 109 -0.22 3.52 -9.04
C LEU A 109 -0.82 2.17 -8.64
N TRP A 110 -2.12 2.12 -8.35
CA TRP A 110 -2.83 0.86 -8.12
C TRP A 110 -2.90 -0.01 -9.37
N ASN A 111 -3.07 0.59 -10.56
CA ASN A 111 -2.99 -0.13 -11.83
C ASN A 111 -1.61 -0.78 -11.98
N LYS A 112 -0.54 -0.03 -11.69
CA LYS A 112 0.82 -0.58 -11.73
C LYS A 112 1.05 -1.72 -10.75
N ARG A 113 0.48 -1.64 -9.53
CA ARG A 113 0.50 -2.78 -8.59
C ARG A 113 -0.27 -3.99 -9.12
N ARG A 114 -1.42 -3.80 -9.79
CA ARG A 114 -2.14 -4.91 -10.43
C ARG A 114 -1.27 -5.61 -11.46
N ASP A 115 -0.58 -4.85 -12.31
CA ASP A 115 0.35 -5.43 -13.29
C ASP A 115 1.43 -6.28 -12.61
N LEU A 116 2.01 -5.80 -11.50
CA LEU A 116 3.05 -6.52 -10.75
C LEU A 116 2.51 -7.80 -10.07
N VAL A 117 1.26 -7.79 -9.59
CA VAL A 117 0.59 -9.00 -9.07
C VAL A 117 0.34 -10.01 -10.19
N LEU A 118 -0.16 -9.56 -11.35
CA LEU A 118 -0.37 -10.43 -12.51
C LEU A 118 0.94 -11.04 -13.04
N GLN A 119 2.05 -10.30 -12.92
CA GLN A 119 3.40 -10.77 -13.22
C GLN A 119 4.00 -11.66 -12.12
N SER A 120 3.23 -12.01 -11.07
CA SER A 120 3.68 -12.78 -9.91
C SER A 120 4.87 -12.18 -9.15
N SER A 121 5.11 -10.87 -9.32
CA SER A 121 6.17 -10.13 -8.59
C SER A 121 5.71 -9.67 -7.20
N LEU A 122 4.40 -9.59 -6.98
CA LEU A 122 3.78 -9.28 -5.69
C LEU A 122 2.85 -10.42 -5.27
N ASN A 123 2.95 -10.84 -4.01
CA ASN A 123 2.10 -11.90 -3.46
C ASN A 123 0.73 -11.34 -3.03
N LYS A 124 -0.36 -11.98 -3.46
CA LYS A 124 -1.74 -11.53 -3.19
C LYS A 124 -2.05 -11.37 -1.69
N ASN A 125 -1.54 -12.25 -0.82
CA ASN A 125 -1.77 -12.17 0.64
C ASN A 125 -1.02 -10.99 1.26
N ASN A 126 0.23 -10.75 0.85
CA ASN A 126 0.99 -9.58 1.29
C ASN A 126 0.30 -8.28 0.84
N GLU A 127 -0.36 -8.29 -0.33
CA GLU A 127 -1.11 -7.14 -0.82
C GLU A 127 -2.42 -6.89 -0.03
N LEU A 128 -3.09 -7.95 0.43
CA LEU A 128 -4.20 -7.81 1.40
C LEU A 128 -3.69 -7.18 2.70
N HIS A 129 -2.51 -7.57 3.17
CA HIS A 129 -1.92 -6.93 4.35
C HIS A 129 -1.56 -5.46 4.08
N PHE A 130 -0.95 -5.16 2.92
CA PHE A 130 -0.59 -3.80 2.54
C PHE A 130 -1.81 -2.87 2.47
N THR A 131 -2.91 -3.33 1.87
CA THR A 131 -4.17 -2.54 1.83
C THR A 131 -4.77 -2.31 3.21
N ARG A 132 -4.62 -3.26 4.16
CA ARG A 132 -5.02 -3.06 5.56
C ARG A 132 -4.26 -1.89 6.20
N LEU A 133 -2.94 -1.81 6.02
CA LEU A 133 -2.13 -0.70 6.54
C LEU A 133 -2.60 0.64 5.98
N ILE A 134 -2.91 0.72 4.69
CA ILE A 134 -3.46 1.93 4.05
C ILE A 134 -4.82 2.31 4.64
N LEU A 135 -5.74 1.34 4.75
CA LEU A 135 -7.08 1.58 5.30
C LEU A 135 -7.03 1.96 6.78
N SER A 136 -6.01 1.51 7.52
CA SER A 136 -5.80 1.92 8.91
C SER A 136 -5.61 3.43 9.05
N ARG A 137 -4.98 4.08 8.07
CA ARG A 137 -4.76 5.54 8.05
C ARG A 137 -5.83 6.29 7.26
N LYS A 138 -6.28 5.71 6.14
CA LYS A 138 -7.21 6.32 5.18
C LYS A 138 -8.43 5.41 5.02
N PRO A 139 -9.31 5.33 6.03
CA PRO A 139 -10.43 4.38 6.04
C PRO A 139 -11.50 4.64 4.97
N LYS A 140 -11.50 5.81 4.32
CA LYS A 140 -12.44 6.17 3.25
C LYS A 140 -11.86 5.99 1.84
N SER A 141 -10.66 5.43 1.70
CA SER A 141 -9.99 5.34 0.39
C SER A 141 -10.72 4.36 -0.53
N ASN A 142 -11.36 4.88 -1.57
CA ASN A 142 -12.10 4.06 -2.52
C ASN A 142 -11.16 3.19 -3.38
N GLU A 143 -10.00 3.73 -3.75
CA GLU A 143 -8.99 3.01 -4.53
C GLU A 143 -8.44 1.81 -3.76
N ALA A 144 -8.16 1.97 -2.45
CA ALA A 144 -7.69 0.87 -1.61
C ALA A 144 -8.73 -0.26 -1.51
N PHE A 145 -10.00 0.06 -1.27
CA PHE A 145 -11.08 -0.93 -1.29
C PHE A 145 -11.28 -1.55 -2.69
N GLY A 146 -11.14 -0.75 -3.75
CA GLY A 146 -11.23 -1.23 -5.14
C GLY A 146 -10.17 -2.27 -5.47
N TYR A 147 -8.91 -1.99 -5.10
CA TYR A 147 -7.80 -2.92 -5.26
C TYR A 147 -7.99 -4.17 -4.39
N ARG A 148 -8.45 -4.03 -3.15
CA ARG A 148 -8.75 -5.15 -2.25
C ARG A 148 -9.82 -6.09 -2.81
N ARG A 149 -10.93 -5.56 -3.35
CA ARG A 149 -11.96 -6.37 -4.04
C ARG A 149 -11.39 -7.15 -5.23
N TRP A 150 -10.53 -6.51 -6.01
CA TRP A 150 -9.89 -7.15 -7.15
C TRP A 150 -8.98 -8.30 -6.71
N LEU A 151 -8.18 -8.12 -5.64
CA LEU A 151 -7.36 -9.19 -5.05
C LEU A 151 -8.20 -10.36 -4.57
N LEU A 152 -9.25 -10.09 -3.79
CA LEU A 152 -10.12 -11.13 -3.24
C LEU A 152 -10.78 -11.94 -4.36
N LYS A 153 -11.32 -11.26 -5.38
CA LYS A 153 -11.85 -11.95 -6.57
C LYS A 153 -10.79 -12.82 -7.23
N SER A 154 -9.56 -12.32 -7.38
CA SER A 154 -8.47 -13.07 -7.99
C SER A 154 -7.96 -14.23 -7.10
N ILE A 155 -8.13 -14.17 -5.79
CA ILE A 155 -7.81 -15.25 -4.86
C ILE A 155 -8.88 -16.34 -4.92
N LEU A 156 -10.16 -15.95 -4.89
CA LEU A 156 -11.29 -16.87 -4.92
C LEU A 156 -11.40 -17.64 -6.25
N GLN A 157 -10.90 -17.06 -7.35
CA GLN A 157 -10.84 -17.72 -8.65
C GLN A 157 -9.67 -18.71 -8.78
N ASP A 158 -8.67 -18.65 -7.90
CA ASP A 158 -7.58 -19.61 -7.89
C ASP A 158 -8.02 -20.85 -7.09
N ASP A 159 -8.34 -21.95 -7.79
CA ASP A 159 -8.93 -23.21 -7.25
C ASP A 159 -8.19 -23.85 -6.06
N HIS A 160 -6.95 -23.45 -5.78
CA HIS A 160 -6.09 -24.04 -4.74
C HIS A 160 -6.28 -23.47 -3.33
N GLN A 161 -7.11 -22.42 -3.11
CA GLN A 161 -7.25 -21.73 -1.81
C GLN A 161 -8.62 -21.86 -1.13
N ASN A 162 -9.50 -22.74 -1.62
CA ASN A 162 -10.88 -22.91 -1.12
C ASN A 162 -11.00 -23.25 0.38
N ASN A 163 -9.97 -23.83 1.01
CA ASN A 163 -9.99 -24.15 2.45
C ASN A 163 -9.81 -22.93 3.38
N SER A 164 -9.66 -21.72 2.83
CA SER A 164 -9.39 -20.47 3.57
C SER A 164 -10.49 -19.39 3.39
N ILE A 165 -11.63 -19.74 2.80
CA ILE A 165 -12.68 -18.75 2.49
C ILE A 165 -13.27 -18.13 3.77
N GLU A 166 -13.53 -18.95 4.79
CA GLU A 166 -14.08 -18.47 6.06
C GLU A 166 -13.13 -17.50 6.78
N THR A 167 -11.83 -17.83 6.81
CA THR A 167 -10.79 -16.95 7.37
C THR A 167 -10.68 -15.64 6.60
N LEU A 168 -10.75 -15.68 5.26
CA LEU A 168 -10.75 -14.47 4.43
C LEU A 168 -11.97 -13.59 4.70
N ILE A 169 -13.16 -14.17 4.82
CA ILE A 169 -14.39 -13.42 5.15
C ILE A 169 -14.27 -12.77 6.53
N ASN A 170 -13.80 -13.52 7.53
CA ASN A 170 -13.61 -12.98 8.88
C ASN A 170 -12.61 -11.82 8.89
N ASP A 171 -11.49 -11.95 8.15
CA ASP A 171 -10.54 -10.86 7.99
C ASP A 171 -11.16 -9.62 7.31
N GLU A 172 -11.98 -9.81 6.27
CA GLU A 172 -12.68 -8.70 5.61
C GLU A 172 -13.68 -7.99 6.54
N LEU A 173 -14.39 -8.74 7.38
CA LEU A 173 -15.28 -8.17 8.39
C LEU A 173 -14.51 -7.30 9.38
N ILE A 174 -13.33 -7.77 9.84
CA ILE A 174 -12.44 -6.99 10.71
C ILE A 174 -12.01 -5.69 10.03
N ILE A 175 -11.64 -5.72 8.75
CA ILE A 175 -11.28 -4.51 7.99
C ILE A 175 -12.45 -3.53 7.88
N CYS A 176 -13.66 -4.01 7.59
CA CYS A 176 -14.83 -3.16 7.47
C CYS A 176 -15.17 -2.48 8.80
N ASN A 177 -15.08 -3.21 9.90
CA ASN A 177 -15.28 -2.67 11.25
C ASN A 177 -14.21 -1.63 11.57
N LEU A 178 -12.93 -1.95 11.35
CA LEU A 178 -11.82 -1.01 11.56
C LEU A 178 -12.00 0.30 10.78
N ALA A 179 -12.43 0.21 9.53
CA ALA A 179 -12.68 1.39 8.70
C ALA A 179 -13.93 2.18 9.13
N SER A 180 -14.94 1.50 9.68
CA SER A 180 -16.17 2.11 10.19
C SER A 180 -15.95 2.82 11.52
N ASP A 181 -15.21 2.19 12.43
CA ASP A 181 -14.91 2.73 13.77
C ASP A 181 -14.09 4.02 13.68
N LYS A 182 -13.15 4.08 12.73
CA LYS A 182 -12.32 5.27 12.48
C LYS A 182 -13.04 6.38 11.71
N SER A 183 -14.23 6.14 11.17
CA SER A 183 -14.93 7.12 10.34
C SER A 183 -16.44 6.93 10.42
N PRO A 184 -17.17 7.78 11.17
CA PRO A 184 -18.63 7.68 11.21
C PRO A 184 -19.22 7.85 9.80
N ASN A 185 -20.27 7.08 9.50
CA ASN A 185 -20.95 7.03 8.20
C ASN A 185 -20.03 6.68 7.01
N ASN A 186 -19.11 5.73 7.19
CA ASN A 186 -18.22 5.29 6.13
C ASN A 186 -18.95 4.44 5.07
N TYR A 187 -19.59 5.10 4.10
CA TYR A 187 -20.29 4.47 2.98
C TYR A 187 -19.41 3.47 2.20
N HIS A 188 -18.12 3.75 2.05
CA HIS A 188 -17.22 2.87 1.29
C HIS A 188 -17.01 1.52 1.98
N SER A 189 -16.89 1.51 3.30
CA SER A 189 -16.76 0.27 4.09
C SER A 189 -18.05 -0.57 4.05
N TRP A 190 -19.21 0.05 4.23
CA TRP A 190 -20.50 -0.64 4.15
C TRP A 190 -20.78 -1.18 2.74
N ASN A 191 -20.47 -0.41 1.70
CA ASN A 191 -20.61 -0.86 0.31
C ASN A 191 -19.63 -2.00 -0.02
N HIS A 192 -18.42 -1.99 0.54
CA HIS A 192 -17.48 -3.10 0.42
C HIS A 192 -18.04 -4.37 1.07
N ARG A 193 -18.58 -4.25 2.29
CA ARG A 193 -19.22 -5.35 3.02
C ARG A 193 -20.40 -5.96 2.25
N ILE A 194 -21.35 -5.14 1.81
CA ILE A 194 -22.52 -5.60 1.03
C ILE A 194 -22.08 -6.34 -0.24
N LYS A 195 -21.05 -5.84 -0.93
CA LYS A 195 -20.56 -6.47 -2.16
C LYS A 195 -19.87 -7.80 -1.91
N MET A 196 -19.23 -7.98 -0.75
CA MET A 196 -18.68 -9.27 -0.33
C MET A 196 -19.80 -10.28 -0.04
N ASP A 197 -20.84 -9.85 0.67
CA ASP A 197 -22.02 -10.70 0.96
C ASP A 197 -22.74 -11.10 -0.34
N CYS A 198 -22.89 -10.18 -1.31
CA CYS A 198 -23.45 -10.54 -2.62
C CYS A 198 -22.55 -11.49 -3.42
N GLN A 199 -21.23 -11.34 -3.38
CA GLN A 199 -20.31 -12.22 -4.09
C GLN A 199 -20.25 -13.63 -3.48
N THR A 200 -20.48 -13.76 -2.18
CA THR A 200 -20.57 -15.06 -1.49
C THR A 200 -21.96 -15.69 -1.61
N CYS A 201 -23.03 -14.90 -1.57
CA CYS A 201 -24.41 -15.39 -1.70
C CYS A 201 -24.84 -15.71 -3.14
N PHE A 202 -24.30 -15.02 -4.15
CA PHE A 202 -24.67 -15.26 -5.56
C PHE A 202 -23.72 -16.20 -6.30
N GLY A 203 -22.66 -16.66 -5.65
CA GLY A 203 -21.79 -17.69 -6.20
C GLY A 203 -20.98 -17.26 -7.42
N LEU A 204 -19.92 -18.02 -7.61
CA LEU A 204 -19.32 -18.42 -8.89
C LEU A 204 -20.26 -18.30 -10.09
#